data_AF-A0A2P5HTD0-F1
#
_entry.id   AF-A0A2P5HTD0-F1
#
_cell.length_a   1.000
_cell.length_b   1.000
_cell.length_c   1.000
_cell.angle_alpha   90.00
_cell.angle_beta   90.00
_cell.angle_gamma   90.00
#
_symmetry.space_group_name_H-M   'P 1'
#
loop_
_entity.id
_entity.type
_entity.pdbx_description
1 polymer ?
#
loop_
_entity_poly.entity_id
_entity_poly.type
_entity_poly.pdbx_seq_one_letter_code
_entity_poly.pdbx_strand_id
1 'polypeptide(L)'
;MKFLTSILLLISSSSVLAIPTVIPLVRTNKNTSPSTSTGSGGTTNNASLDRSNSTTGDGNGNNSASGNIDPSLVPDFGVAQNTNADARQQGSCDGFNAATKSVVNIPCSCPPSRASFLAALEQNVAAGSVQGETVKFSNDASDQSAKTNKLRATAMLVTLQNLDGAGVGCPAASAPNFAVMQQTGVLASEVFVQ
;
A
#
# COMPACT_ATOMS: atom_id res chain seq x y z
N MET A 1 -15.30 61.12 -15.93
CA MET A 1 -15.70 60.58 -17.25
C MET A 1 -14.84 59.36 -17.55
N LYS A 2 -15.49 58.25 -17.97
CA LYS A 2 -14.95 57.10 -18.74
C LYS A 2 -13.90 56.21 -18.05
N PHE A 3 -14.33 55.12 -17.41
CA PHE A 3 -14.54 53.76 -17.96
C PHE A 3 -13.24 52.94 -18.01
N LEU A 4 -12.99 52.11 -16.99
CA LEU A 4 -12.18 50.90 -17.15
C LEU A 4 -13.13 49.70 -17.13
N THR A 5 -13.28 49.13 -18.31
CA THR A 5 -14.17 48.05 -18.68
C THR A 5 -13.62 46.71 -18.17
N SER A 6 -14.48 46.02 -17.43
CA SER A 6 -14.40 44.62 -17.06
C SER A 6 -14.43 43.74 -18.31
N ILE A 7 -13.44 42.85 -18.48
CA ILE A 7 -13.48 41.78 -19.49
C ILE A 7 -13.62 40.46 -18.73
N LEU A 8 -14.87 40.09 -18.53
CA LEU A 8 -15.32 38.75 -18.14
C LEU A 8 -15.59 37.98 -19.44
N LEU A 9 -14.70 37.07 -19.82
CA LEU A 9 -14.88 36.19 -20.97
C LEU A 9 -15.15 34.77 -20.46
N LEU A 10 -16.40 34.52 -20.07
CA LEU A 10 -16.94 33.18 -19.80
C LEU A 10 -17.34 32.54 -21.14
N ILE A 11 -16.47 31.70 -21.67
CA ILE A 11 -16.77 30.76 -22.76
C ILE A 11 -17.39 29.51 -22.13
N SER A 12 -18.72 29.48 -22.07
CA SER A 12 -19.50 28.27 -21.76
C SER A 12 -19.77 27.49 -23.04
N SER A 13 -18.87 26.58 -23.40
CA SER A 13 -19.07 25.64 -24.51
C SER A 13 -19.70 24.35 -23.98
N SER A 14 -21.03 24.30 -23.97
CA SER A 14 -21.79 23.08 -23.74
C SER A 14 -21.78 22.23 -25.00
N SER A 15 -20.81 21.31 -25.12
CA SER A 15 -20.88 20.23 -26.10
C SER A 15 -21.48 19.00 -25.44
N VAL A 16 -22.78 18.80 -25.68
CA VAL A 16 -23.49 17.54 -25.42
C VAL A 16 -23.01 16.55 -26.49
N LEU A 17 -22.19 15.56 -26.11
CA LEU A 17 -21.92 14.40 -26.97
C LEU A 17 -22.52 13.13 -26.37
N ALA A 18 -23.34 12.51 -27.21
CA ALA A 18 -24.08 11.27 -27.10
C ALA A 18 -23.39 10.13 -26.35
N ILE A 19 -24.19 9.43 -25.54
CA ILE A 19 -23.88 8.15 -24.92
C ILE A 19 -24.35 7.05 -25.88
N PRO A 20 -23.49 6.15 -26.38
CA PRO A 20 -23.94 4.89 -26.95
C PRO A 20 -24.16 3.87 -25.83
N THR A 21 -25.41 3.47 -25.65
CA THR A 21 -25.84 2.33 -24.83
C THR A 21 -25.37 1.02 -25.46
N VAL A 22 -24.33 0.42 -24.90
CA VAL A 22 -23.97 -0.98 -25.16
C VAL A 22 -24.38 -1.85 -23.98
N ILE A 23 -25.34 -2.73 -24.27
CA ILE A 23 -25.87 -3.76 -23.37
C ILE A 23 -24.91 -4.96 -23.42
N PRO A 24 -24.32 -5.42 -22.31
CA PRO A 24 -23.64 -6.70 -22.29
C PRO A 24 -24.67 -7.84 -22.22
N LEU A 25 -24.60 -8.73 -23.21
CA LEU A 25 -25.34 -9.99 -23.27
C LEU A 25 -24.86 -10.92 -22.14
N VAL A 26 -25.73 -11.18 -21.15
CA VAL A 26 -25.50 -12.18 -20.11
C VAL A 26 -25.55 -13.57 -20.73
N ARG A 27 -24.38 -14.21 -20.89
CA ARG A 27 -24.28 -15.63 -21.25
C ARG A 27 -24.34 -16.47 -19.97
N THR A 28 -25.49 -17.04 -19.69
CA THR A 28 -25.69 -18.07 -18.66
C THR A 28 -25.06 -19.38 -19.13
N ASN A 29 -23.93 -19.78 -18.55
CA ASN A 29 -23.42 -21.13 -18.73
C ASN A 29 -23.96 -22.01 -17.60
N LYS A 30 -25.10 -22.66 -17.86
CA LYS A 30 -25.56 -23.82 -17.08
C LYS A 30 -24.62 -24.97 -17.39
N ASN A 31 -23.78 -25.36 -16.44
CA ASN A 31 -23.27 -26.72 -16.40
C ASN A 31 -23.61 -27.34 -15.04
N THR A 32 -24.55 -28.27 -15.08
CA THR A 32 -25.05 -29.04 -13.96
C THR A 32 -24.51 -30.46 -14.08
N SER A 33 -23.64 -30.85 -13.14
CA SER A 33 -23.47 -32.20 -12.53
C SER A 33 -22.98 -33.38 -13.40
N PRO A 34 -22.38 -34.45 -12.83
CA PRO A 34 -22.61 -34.96 -11.47
C PRO A 34 -21.40 -35.37 -10.62
N SER A 35 -21.68 -35.38 -9.32
CA SER A 35 -20.92 -36.02 -8.24
C SER A 35 -20.74 -37.51 -8.49
N THR A 36 -19.54 -38.03 -8.19
CA THR A 36 -19.34 -39.45 -7.90
C THR A 36 -18.61 -39.57 -6.56
N SER A 37 -19.31 -40.15 -5.59
CA SER A 37 -18.82 -40.57 -4.29
C SER A 37 -17.92 -41.80 -4.43
N THR A 38 -16.78 -41.86 -3.73
CA THR A 38 -16.25 -43.10 -3.14
C THR A 38 -15.31 -42.72 -2.00
N GLY A 39 -15.67 -43.10 -0.77
CA GLY A 39 -14.80 -42.98 0.39
C GLY A 39 -13.87 -44.18 0.50
N SER A 40 -12.77 -44.01 1.24
CA SER A 40 -12.21 -45.06 2.08
C SER A 40 -11.24 -44.47 3.09
N GLY A 41 -11.44 -44.80 4.37
CA GLY A 41 -10.52 -44.50 5.44
C GLY A 41 -9.28 -45.39 5.40
N GLY A 42 -8.24 -44.96 6.12
CA GLY A 42 -7.01 -45.74 6.27
C GLY A 42 -5.93 -44.99 7.03
N THR A 43 -6.00 -45.05 8.35
CA THR A 43 -4.91 -44.76 9.30
C THR A 43 -3.66 -45.58 8.95
N THR A 44 -2.48 -44.96 8.90
CA THR A 44 -1.25 -45.58 9.43
C THR A 44 -0.28 -44.52 9.90
N ASN A 45 0.20 -44.72 11.13
CA ASN A 45 1.25 -43.97 11.77
C ASN A 45 2.59 -44.41 11.18
N ASN A 46 3.52 -43.49 10.94
CA ASN A 46 4.92 -43.81 11.16
C ASN A 46 5.74 -42.58 11.52
N ALA A 47 6.25 -42.61 12.75
CA ALA A 47 7.31 -41.75 13.21
C ALA A 47 8.59 -42.09 12.43
N SER A 48 9.30 -41.06 11.97
CA SER A 48 10.75 -41.12 11.86
C SER A 48 11.32 -39.86 12.48
N LEU A 49 12.13 -40.11 13.50
CA LEU A 49 13.06 -39.17 14.09
C LEU A 49 14.02 -38.66 13.00
N ASP A 50 14.26 -37.36 12.96
CA ASP A 50 15.63 -36.87 12.92
C ASP A 50 15.75 -35.58 13.73
N ARG A 51 16.62 -35.65 14.73
CA ARG A 51 17.12 -34.52 15.50
C ARG A 51 18.30 -33.97 14.71
N SER A 52 18.20 -32.70 14.33
CA SER A 52 19.40 -31.87 14.19
C SER A 52 19.20 -30.58 14.96
N ASN A 53 19.75 -30.63 16.17
CA ASN A 53 20.10 -29.50 17.01
C ASN A 53 21.30 -28.79 16.38
N SER A 54 21.18 -27.50 16.08
CA SER A 54 22.34 -26.63 15.88
C SER A 54 21.99 -25.19 16.26
N THR A 55 22.25 -24.90 17.53
CA THR A 55 23.04 -23.77 18.05
C THR A 55 22.96 -22.43 17.31
N THR A 56 22.52 -21.43 18.09
CA THR A 56 22.94 -20.03 18.10
C THR A 56 24.14 -19.70 17.22
N GLY A 57 23.96 -18.77 16.30
CA GLY A 57 25.02 -18.14 15.54
C GLY A 57 24.59 -16.75 15.12
N ASP A 58 25.05 -15.75 15.88
CA ASP A 58 25.11 -14.36 15.44
C ASP A 58 25.82 -14.31 14.09
N GLY A 59 25.12 -13.82 13.07
CA GLY A 59 25.60 -13.72 11.69
C GLY A 59 25.53 -12.28 11.20
N ASN A 60 26.49 -11.47 11.66
CA ASN A 60 26.87 -10.23 10.98
C ASN A 60 27.43 -10.59 9.58
N GLY A 61 26.89 -9.92 8.56
CA GLY A 61 27.49 -9.80 7.24
C GLY A 61 26.97 -10.81 6.22
N ASN A 62 26.02 -10.37 5.40
CA ASN A 62 25.94 -10.76 3.99
C ASN A 62 25.24 -9.63 3.21
N ASN A 63 26.06 -8.80 2.54
CA ASN A 63 25.61 -8.04 1.38
C ASN A 63 25.24 -9.04 0.28
N SER A 64 23.98 -9.48 0.28
CA SER A 64 23.37 -10.20 -0.83
C SER A 64 22.54 -9.20 -1.65
N ALA A 65 23.00 -8.92 -2.87
CA ALA A 65 22.21 -8.21 -3.84
C ALA A 65 20.96 -9.03 -4.21
N SER A 66 19.80 -8.35 -4.21
CA SER A 66 18.43 -8.79 -4.52
C SER A 66 17.81 -9.82 -3.55
N GLY A 67 16.90 -9.34 -2.71
CA GLY A 67 16.08 -10.17 -1.84
C GLY A 67 15.25 -9.29 -0.91
N ASN A 68 15.75 -8.99 0.27
CA ASN A 68 14.95 -8.32 1.30
C ASN A 68 15.19 -6.80 1.36
N ILE A 69 14.09 -6.06 1.50
CA ILE A 69 14.12 -4.65 1.92
C ILE A 69 14.64 -4.57 3.36
N ASP A 70 15.61 -3.70 3.62
CA ASP A 70 16.06 -3.38 4.97
C ASP A 70 14.94 -2.62 5.72
N PRO A 71 14.35 -3.21 6.78
CA PRO A 71 13.24 -2.60 7.49
C PRO A 71 13.61 -1.30 8.21
N SER A 72 14.89 -1.04 8.47
CA SER A 72 15.35 0.21 9.08
C SER A 72 15.21 1.42 8.13
N LEU A 73 15.12 1.17 6.82
CA LEU A 73 14.91 2.19 5.79
C LEU A 73 13.43 2.54 5.58
N VAL A 74 12.54 1.80 6.22
CA VAL A 74 11.09 1.98 6.14
C VAL A 74 10.62 2.53 7.49
N PRO A 75 10.18 3.79 7.59
CA PRO A 75 9.56 4.31 8.80
C PRO A 75 8.39 3.47 9.32
N ASP A 76 8.04 3.61 10.59
CA ASP A 76 6.70 3.21 11.04
C ASP A 76 5.65 4.10 10.38
N PHE A 77 4.39 3.65 10.32
CA PHE A 77 3.35 4.41 9.64
C PHE A 77 3.06 5.77 10.31
N GLY A 78 3.14 5.82 11.64
CA GLY A 78 2.79 7.00 12.44
C GLY A 78 1.29 7.15 12.73
N VAL A 79 0.49 6.17 12.31
CA VAL A 79 -0.93 5.97 12.65
C VAL A 79 -1.10 4.51 13.07
N ALA A 80 -1.85 4.23 14.13
CA ALA A 80 -2.23 2.87 14.49
C ALA A 80 -3.52 2.45 13.76
N GLN A 81 -3.61 1.16 13.40
CA GLN A 81 -4.79 0.62 12.74
C GLN A 81 -6.00 0.68 13.69
N ASN A 82 -7.16 1.00 13.13
CA ASN A 82 -8.43 1.02 13.85
C ASN A 82 -8.51 2.05 15.01
N THR A 83 -7.68 3.10 14.99
CA THR A 83 -7.73 4.17 16.00
C THR A 83 -9.00 5.02 15.86
N ASN A 84 -9.64 5.29 16.99
CA ASN A 84 -10.84 6.13 17.11
C ASN A 84 -11.95 5.79 16.11
N ALA A 85 -12.23 4.50 15.91
CA ALA A 85 -13.30 4.04 15.02
C ALA A 85 -14.64 4.73 15.35
N ASP A 86 -15.23 5.41 14.36
CA ASP A 86 -16.48 6.13 14.53
C ASP A 86 -17.65 5.14 14.61
N ALA A 87 -18.29 5.07 15.78
CA ALA A 87 -19.44 4.20 16.01
C ALA A 87 -20.68 4.55 15.15
N ARG A 88 -20.75 5.78 14.63
CA ARG A 88 -21.81 6.27 13.72
C ARG A 88 -21.42 6.23 12.25
N GLN A 89 -20.12 6.12 11.95
CA GLN A 89 -19.60 5.95 10.60
C GLN A 89 -18.74 4.68 10.53
N GLN A 90 -19.39 3.53 10.44
CA GLN A 90 -18.71 2.24 10.39
C GLN A 90 -17.65 2.22 9.29
N GLY A 91 -16.43 1.80 9.67
CA GLY A 91 -15.28 1.72 8.78
C GLY A 91 -14.46 3.01 8.67
N SER A 92 -14.85 4.09 9.36
CA SER A 92 -14.07 5.34 9.44
C SER A 92 -13.24 5.39 10.72
N CYS A 93 -11.94 5.57 10.56
CA CYS A 93 -10.97 5.71 11.64
C CYS A 93 -10.09 6.94 11.43
N ASP A 94 -9.38 7.36 12.47
CA ASP A 94 -8.50 8.53 12.41
C ASP A 94 -7.18 8.20 11.70
N GLY A 95 -6.88 8.97 10.66
CA GLY A 95 -5.56 9.08 10.06
C GLY A 95 -5.05 10.52 10.13
N PHE A 96 -3.90 10.79 9.52
CA PHE A 96 -3.29 12.11 9.57
C PHE A 96 -2.80 12.58 8.21
N ASN A 97 -3.23 13.76 7.79
CA ASN A 97 -2.71 14.41 6.62
C ASN A 97 -1.49 15.28 7.00
N ALA A 98 -0.29 14.80 6.67
CA ALA A 98 0.96 15.50 6.96
C ALA A 98 1.10 16.86 6.27
N ALA A 99 0.46 17.06 5.11
CA ALA A 99 0.54 18.32 4.36
C ALA A 99 -0.33 19.42 4.99
N THR A 100 -1.55 19.08 5.42
CA THR A 100 -2.48 20.02 6.08
C THR A 100 -2.36 20.03 7.60
N LYS A 101 -1.57 19.11 8.19
CA LYS A 101 -1.37 18.92 9.63
C LYS A 101 -2.68 18.72 10.40
N SER A 102 -3.56 17.88 9.86
CA SER A 102 -4.89 17.64 10.42
C SER A 102 -5.25 16.16 10.43
N VAL A 103 -6.04 15.75 11.43
CA VAL A 103 -6.70 14.44 11.45
C VAL A 103 -7.71 14.36 10.30
N VAL A 104 -7.76 13.22 9.62
CA VAL A 104 -8.68 12.94 8.51
C VAL A 104 -9.18 11.50 8.61
N ASN A 105 -10.34 11.22 8.04
CA ASN A 105 -10.88 9.86 8.04
C ASN A 105 -10.13 8.95 7.06
N ILE A 106 -9.80 7.75 7.50
CA ILE A 106 -9.23 6.65 6.71
C ILE A 106 -10.04 5.37 6.93
N PRO A 107 -9.93 4.36 6.04
CA PRO A 107 -10.49 3.03 6.31
C PRO A 107 -9.88 2.42 7.58
N CYS A 108 -10.70 1.84 8.45
CA CYS A 108 -10.20 1.21 9.69
C CYS A 108 -9.28 0.01 9.48
N SER A 109 -9.25 -0.58 8.29
CA SER A 109 -8.26 -1.60 7.89
C SER A 109 -6.87 -1.01 7.60
N CYS A 110 -6.73 0.31 7.63
CA CYS A 110 -5.48 1.00 7.37
C CYS A 110 -4.87 1.60 8.66
N PRO A 111 -3.54 1.60 8.80
CA PRO A 111 -2.56 0.97 7.91
C PRO A 111 -2.63 -0.57 7.92
N PRO A 112 -2.04 -1.25 6.91
CA PRO A 112 -1.87 -2.69 6.94
C PRO A 112 -0.92 -3.11 8.08
N SER A 113 -0.76 -4.42 8.31
CA SER A 113 0.33 -4.89 9.16
C SER A 113 1.69 -4.51 8.55
N ARG A 114 2.68 -4.21 9.40
CA ARG A 114 4.02 -3.85 8.92
C ARG A 114 4.69 -4.97 8.12
N ALA A 115 4.48 -6.22 8.53
CA ALA A 115 5.01 -7.39 7.82
C ALA A 115 4.39 -7.54 6.42
N SER A 116 3.06 -7.43 6.29
CA SER A 116 2.39 -7.51 4.99
C SER A 116 2.79 -6.38 4.05
N PHE A 117 2.98 -5.17 4.59
CA PHE A 117 3.47 -4.03 3.82
C PHE A 117 4.89 -4.25 3.28
N LEU A 118 5.82 -4.71 4.12
CA LEU A 118 7.20 -4.98 3.71
C LEU A 118 7.26 -6.06 2.61
N ALA A 119 6.45 -7.12 2.73
CA ALA A 119 6.35 -8.16 1.71
C ALA A 119 5.82 -7.59 0.37
N ALA A 120 4.80 -6.73 0.40
CA ALA A 120 4.30 -6.08 -0.80
C ALA A 120 5.34 -5.12 -1.42
N LEU A 121 6.04 -4.35 -0.58
CA LEU A 121 7.09 -3.44 -1.04
C LEU A 121 8.22 -4.20 -1.72
N GLU A 122 8.66 -5.32 -1.15
CA GLU A 122 9.68 -6.19 -1.73
C GLU A 122 9.26 -6.70 -3.12
N GLN A 123 8.03 -7.23 -3.25
CA GLN A 123 7.49 -7.71 -4.53
C GLN A 123 7.44 -6.59 -5.58
N ASN A 124 6.99 -5.41 -5.18
CA ASN A 124 6.84 -4.25 -6.06
C ASN A 124 8.19 -3.68 -6.51
N VAL A 125 9.19 -3.68 -5.63
CA VAL A 125 10.57 -3.28 -5.95
C VAL A 125 11.21 -4.29 -6.90
N ALA A 126 11.00 -5.59 -6.68
CA ALA A 126 11.47 -6.64 -7.57
C ALA A 126 10.83 -6.57 -8.96
N ALA A 127 9.52 -6.24 -9.02
CA ALA A 127 8.81 -6.00 -10.28
C ALA A 127 9.24 -4.70 -10.99
N GLY A 128 9.83 -3.75 -10.26
CA GLY A 128 10.25 -2.45 -10.76
C GLY A 128 9.10 -1.50 -11.14
N SER A 129 7.85 -1.96 -11.06
CA SER A 129 6.66 -1.15 -11.30
C SER A 129 5.42 -1.76 -10.66
N VAL A 130 4.45 -0.90 -10.34
CA VAL A 130 3.13 -1.28 -9.81
C VAL A 130 2.10 -0.48 -10.57
N GLN A 131 1.20 -1.15 -11.29
CA GLN A 131 0.12 -0.49 -12.03
C GLN A 131 0.59 0.59 -13.03
N GLY A 132 1.78 0.42 -13.59
CA GLY A 132 2.39 1.35 -14.55
C GLY A 132 3.22 2.47 -13.91
N GLU A 133 3.22 2.58 -12.58
CA GLU A 133 4.09 3.50 -11.85
C GLU A 133 5.42 2.82 -11.54
N THR A 134 6.53 3.49 -11.85
CA THR A 134 7.87 2.94 -11.59
C THR A 134 8.17 2.94 -10.10
N VAL A 135 8.61 1.79 -9.58
CA VAL A 135 9.04 1.62 -8.19
C VAL A 135 10.55 1.48 -8.16
N LYS A 136 11.23 2.43 -7.50
CA LYS A 136 12.68 2.38 -7.27
C LYS A 136 12.96 2.53 -5.78
N PHE A 137 13.64 1.55 -5.22
CA PHE A 137 14.03 1.55 -3.81
C PHE A 137 15.52 1.20 -3.69
N SER A 138 16.31 2.08 -3.10
CA SER A 138 17.71 1.78 -2.78
C SER A 138 17.78 1.10 -1.41
N ASN A 139 18.36 -0.10 -1.35
CA ASN A 139 18.58 -0.82 -0.10
C ASN A 139 19.90 -0.42 0.60
N ASP A 140 20.62 0.58 0.08
CA ASP A 140 21.87 1.03 0.67
C ASP A 140 21.61 1.88 1.93
N ALA A 141 21.73 1.27 3.10
CA ALA A 141 21.55 1.95 4.39
C ALA A 141 22.52 3.10 4.65
N SER A 142 23.66 3.14 3.95
CA SER A 142 24.63 4.23 4.08
C SER A 142 24.23 5.50 3.33
N ASP A 143 23.40 5.38 2.28
CA ASP A 143 22.85 6.53 1.55
C ASP A 143 21.58 7.03 2.24
N GLN A 144 21.76 8.02 3.11
CA GLN A 144 20.68 8.74 3.79
C GLN A 144 20.40 10.10 3.15
N SER A 145 20.78 10.30 1.89
CA SER A 145 20.53 11.57 1.21
C SER A 145 19.04 11.84 1.06
N ALA A 146 18.66 13.12 1.12
CA ALA A 146 17.27 13.53 0.94
C ALA A 146 16.69 13.02 -0.39
N LYS A 147 17.49 12.98 -1.45
CA LYS A 147 17.09 12.45 -2.76
C LYS A 147 16.72 10.96 -2.68
N THR A 148 17.58 10.14 -2.09
CA THR A 148 17.36 8.70 -1.99
C THR A 148 16.18 8.38 -1.08
N ASN A 149 16.05 9.10 0.03
CA ASN A 149 14.93 8.93 0.95
C ASN A 149 13.59 9.33 0.32
N LYS A 150 13.55 10.38 -0.51
CA LYS A 150 12.35 10.72 -1.28
C LYS A 150 11.95 9.62 -2.27
N LEU A 151 12.92 8.98 -2.92
CA LEU A 151 12.65 7.85 -3.82
C LEU A 151 12.10 6.63 -3.07
N ARG A 152 12.70 6.29 -1.91
CA ARG A 152 12.18 5.25 -1.01
C ARG A 152 10.74 5.57 -0.60
N ALA A 153 10.47 6.79 -0.16
CA ALA A 153 9.15 7.23 0.24
C ALA A 153 8.12 7.15 -0.88
N THR A 154 8.49 7.51 -2.11
CA THR A 154 7.63 7.32 -3.27
C THR A 154 7.33 5.83 -3.50
N ALA A 155 8.33 4.95 -3.49
CA ALA A 155 8.11 3.50 -3.62
C ALA A 155 7.18 2.94 -2.52
N MET A 156 7.34 3.42 -1.28
CA MET A 156 6.48 3.05 -0.15
C MET A 156 5.04 3.52 -0.34
N LEU A 157 4.83 4.77 -0.76
CA LEU A 157 3.49 5.32 -0.99
C LEU A 157 2.78 4.70 -2.18
N VAL A 158 3.48 4.46 -3.28
CA VAL A 158 2.94 3.75 -4.46
C VAL A 158 2.52 2.33 -4.09
N THR A 159 3.36 1.62 -3.32
CA THR A 159 3.01 0.29 -2.79
C THR A 159 1.77 0.37 -1.91
N LEU A 160 1.73 1.30 -0.95
CA LEU A 160 0.64 1.45 0.01
C LEU A 160 -0.72 1.68 -0.67
N GLN A 161 -0.73 2.49 -1.72
CA GLN A 161 -1.94 2.87 -2.46
C GLN A 161 -2.42 1.79 -3.43
N ASN A 162 -1.60 0.77 -3.71
CA ASN A 162 -1.88 -0.28 -4.68
C ASN A 162 -1.81 -1.70 -4.09
N LEU A 163 -1.97 -1.85 -2.77
CA LEU A 163 -1.85 -3.15 -2.08
C LEU A 163 -2.80 -4.23 -2.61
N ASP A 164 -4.01 -3.83 -3.01
CA ASP A 164 -5.09 -4.73 -3.45
C ASP A 164 -5.51 -4.45 -4.91
N GLY A 165 -4.65 -3.78 -5.68
CA GLY A 165 -4.89 -3.40 -7.08
C GLY A 165 -4.81 -1.89 -7.32
N ALA A 166 -5.10 -1.45 -8.55
CA ALA A 166 -4.95 -0.06 -8.98
C ALA A 166 -5.73 0.95 -8.12
N GLY A 167 -5.01 1.74 -7.31
CA GLY A 167 -5.61 2.70 -6.39
C GLY A 167 -6.49 2.07 -5.31
N VAL A 168 -6.43 0.75 -5.14
CA VAL A 168 -7.14 0.01 -4.09
C VAL A 168 -6.09 -0.37 -3.06
N GLY A 169 -6.01 0.44 -2.01
CA GLY A 169 -5.05 0.27 -0.93
C GLY A 169 -5.30 1.31 0.15
N CYS A 170 -4.27 1.55 0.97
CA CYS A 170 -4.38 2.51 2.05
C CYS A 170 -4.00 3.92 1.58
N PRO A 171 -4.78 4.96 1.96
CA PRO A 171 -4.42 6.33 1.65
C PRO A 171 -3.13 6.72 2.40
N ALA A 172 -2.37 7.67 1.86
CA ALA A 172 -1.16 8.20 2.49
C ALA A 172 -1.38 8.71 3.93
N ALA A 173 -2.60 9.15 4.25
CA ALA A 173 -2.98 9.56 5.60
C ALA A 173 -2.92 8.42 6.65
N SER A 174 -2.87 7.17 6.21
CA SER A 174 -2.64 6.01 7.08
C SER A 174 -1.16 5.77 7.38
N ALA A 175 -0.26 6.48 6.69
CA ALA A 175 1.19 6.40 6.84
C ALA A 175 1.85 7.79 6.72
N PRO A 176 1.49 8.77 7.58
CA PRO A 176 2.02 10.13 7.51
C PRO A 176 3.55 10.22 7.54
N ASN A 177 4.26 9.30 8.21
CA ASN A 177 5.72 9.29 8.18
C ASN A 177 6.29 9.08 6.77
N PHE A 178 5.62 8.33 5.90
CA PHE A 178 6.04 8.17 4.50
C PHE A 178 5.83 9.47 3.72
N ALA A 179 4.70 10.16 3.95
CA ALA A 179 4.44 11.46 3.34
C ALA A 179 5.47 12.51 3.77
N VAL A 180 5.82 12.55 5.06
CA VAL A 180 6.88 13.44 5.59
C VAL A 180 8.23 13.13 4.95
N MET A 181 8.60 11.85 4.84
CA MET A 181 9.84 11.44 4.18
C MET A 181 9.85 11.78 2.68
N GLN A 182 8.72 11.70 1.99
CA GLN A 182 8.60 12.11 0.58
C GLN A 182 8.78 13.62 0.40
N GLN A 183 8.31 14.43 1.35
CA GLN A 183 8.41 15.88 1.28
C GLN A 183 9.80 16.38 1.68
N THR A 184 10.36 15.82 2.75
CA THR A 184 11.58 16.32 3.40
C THR A 184 12.84 15.54 3.01
N GLY A 185 12.72 14.26 2.70
CA GLY A 185 13.85 13.33 2.55
C GLY A 185 14.47 12.89 3.89
N VAL A 186 13.81 13.16 5.01
CA VAL A 186 14.23 12.73 6.34
C VAL A 186 13.39 11.53 6.78
N LEU A 187 14.03 10.50 7.34
CA LEU A 187 13.34 9.39 7.98
C LEU A 187 12.55 9.93 9.19
N ALA A 188 11.23 9.80 9.15
CA ALA A 188 10.36 10.20 10.24
C ALA A 188 10.05 9.00 11.14
N SER A 189 9.83 9.23 12.43
CA SER A 189 9.36 8.20 13.37
C SER A 189 8.35 8.80 14.34
N GLU A 190 7.61 9.80 13.86
CA GLU A 190 6.62 10.50 14.65
C GLU A 190 5.36 9.65 14.76
N VAL A 191 4.69 9.77 15.91
CA VAL A 191 3.34 9.30 16.08
C VAL A 191 2.41 10.50 15.92
N PHE A 192 1.48 10.39 14.97
CA PHE A 192 0.46 11.41 14.72
C PHE A 192 -0.88 11.04 15.35
N VAL A 193 -1.27 9.78 15.29
CA VAL A 193 -2.54 9.26 15.82
C VAL A 193 -2.32 7.83 16.35
N GLN A 194 -2.75 7.52 17.57
CA GLN A 194 -2.74 6.14 18.08
C GLN A 194 -3.81 5.93 19.14
#